data_AF-A0A4U6MJJ5-F1
#
_entry.id   AF-A0A4U6MJJ5-F1
#
_cell.length_a   1.000
_cell.length_b   1.000
_cell.length_c   1.000
_cell.angle_alpha   90.00
_cell.angle_beta   90.00
_cell.angle_gamma   90.00
#
_symmetry.space_group_name_H-M   'P 1'
#
loop_
_entity.id
_entity.type
_entity.pdbx_description
1 polymer ?
#
loop_
_entity_poly.entity_id
_entity_poly.type
_entity_poly.pdbx_seq_one_letter_code
_entity_poly.pdbx_strand_id
1 'polypeptide(L)' 'MNKVAQYYRELVTSLSERLRNGERDIDALVEQARQRVMQTGELTRTEVEELTRAVRRDLEEFALSYEESL' A
#
# COMPACT_ATOMS: atom_id res chain seq x y z
N MET A 1 12.41 0.14 16.64
CA MET A 1 11.26 0.47 15.76
C MET A 1 11.32 -0.43 14.56
N ASN A 2 10.23 -1.15 14.22
CA ASN A 2 10.19 -1.99 13.02
C ASN A 2 9.82 -1.09 11.82
N LYS A 3 10.79 -0.85 10.93
CA LYS A 3 10.61 0.01 9.75
C LYS A 3 9.52 -0.50 8.82
N VAL A 4 9.38 -1.81 8.65
CA VAL A 4 8.31 -2.43 7.85
C VAL A 4 6.94 -2.01 8.36
N ALA A 5 6.71 -2.09 9.67
CA ALA A 5 5.44 -1.69 10.27
C ALA A 5 5.17 -0.18 10.16
N GLN A 6 6.22 0.64 10.12
CA GLN A 6 6.08 2.08 9.87
C GLN A 6 5.64 2.34 8.43
N TYR A 7 6.39 1.82 7.44
CA TYR A 7 6.05 1.97 6.03
C TYR A 7 4.67 1.43 5.71
N TYR A 8 4.29 0.28 6.27
CA TYR A 8 2.97 -0.30 6.08
C TYR A 8 1.86 0.67 6.48
N ARG A 9 1.91 1.24 7.69
CA ARG A 9 0.90 2.19 8.16
C ARG A 9 0.84 3.44 7.29
N GLU A 10 2.00 4.02 6.94
CA GLU A 10 2.07 5.20 6.08
C GLU A 10 1.47 4.93 4.68
N LEU A 11 1.80 3.78 4.10
CA LEU A 11 1.30 3.38 2.78
C LEU A 11 -0.20 3.13 2.81
N VAL A 12 -0.72 2.33 3.75
CA VAL A 12 -2.16 2.08 3.87
C VAL A 12 -2.93 3.39 4.04
N THR A 13 -2.50 4.28 4.95
CA THR A 13 -3.16 5.58 5.12
C THR A 13 -3.19 6.39 3.83
N SER A 14 -2.03 6.57 3.18
CA SER A 14 -1.94 7.40 1.97
C SER A 14 -2.69 6.80 0.77
N LEU A 15 -2.64 5.48 0.57
CA LEU A 15 -3.26 4.81 -0.57
C LEU A 15 -4.78 4.66 -0.39
N SER A 16 -5.28 4.42 0.82
CA SER A 16 -6.72 4.43 1.10
C SER A 16 -7.34 5.82 0.94
N GLU A 17 -6.59 6.91 1.15
CA GLU A 17 -7.05 8.27 0.79
C GLU A 17 -7.19 8.45 -0.71
N ARG A 18 -6.22 7.97 -1.50
CA ARG A 18 -6.28 8.03 -2.97
C ARG A 18 -7.45 7.22 -3.53
N LEU A 19 -7.71 6.03 -2.99
CA LEU A 19 -8.90 5.22 -3.32
C LEU A 19 -10.20 5.99 -3.05
N ARG A 20 -10.31 6.63 -1.88
CA ARG A 20 -11.47 7.48 -1.52
C ARG A 20 -11.64 8.67 -2.46
N ASN A 21 -10.54 9.21 -2.99
CA ASN A 21 -10.54 10.30 -3.96
C ASN A 21 -10.81 9.84 -5.41
N GLY A 22 -11.09 8.55 -5.64
CA GLY A 22 -11.50 8.00 -6.92
C GLY A 22 -10.39 7.35 -7.75
N GLU A 23 -9.16 7.27 -7.23
CA GLU A 23 -8.07 6.54 -7.89
C GLU A 23 -8.21 5.04 -7.62
N ARG A 24 -8.70 4.28 -8.61
CA ARG A 24 -9.05 2.85 -8.44
C ARG A 24 -7.99 1.86 -8.96
N ASP A 25 -6.89 2.33 -9.51
CA ASP A 25 -5.82 1.47 -10.01
C ASP A 25 -4.92 1.02 -8.86
N ILE A 26 -5.34 -0.03 -8.15
CA ILE A 26 -4.62 -0.59 -7.01
C ILE A 26 -3.22 -1.08 -7.43
N ASP A 27 -3.08 -1.63 -8.64
CA ASP A 27 -1.80 -2.09 -9.17
C ASP A 27 -0.80 -0.95 -9.31
N ALA A 28 -1.21 0.16 -9.93
CA ALA A 28 -0.37 1.35 -10.08
C ALA A 28 -0.02 1.97 -8.73
N LEU A 29 -0.98 2.05 -7.81
CA LEU A 29 -0.80 2.58 -6.46
C LEU A 29 0.24 1.78 -5.66
N VAL A 30 0.14 0.46 -5.69
CA VAL A 30 1.07 -0.45 -4.99
C VAL A 30 2.45 -0.42 -5.64
N GLU A 31 2.54 -0.38 -6.97
CA GLU A 31 3.83 -0.32 -7.66
C GLU A 31 4.57 1.00 -7.39
N GLN A 32 3.86 2.14 -7.36
CA GLN A 32 4.44 3.42 -6.95
C GLN A 32 4.99 3.36 -5.52
N ALA A 33 4.25 2.77 -4.59
CA ALA A 33 4.69 2.56 -3.22
C ALA A 33 5.95 1.67 -3.16
N ARG A 34 5.98 0.58 -3.93
CA ARG A 34 7.14 -0.32 -4.03
C ARG A 34 8.39 0.43 -4.46
N GLN A 35 8.30 1.20 -5.54
CA GLN A 35 9.41 1.98 -6.09
C GLN A 35 9.93 2.99 -5.07
N ARG A 36 9.03 3.69 -4.37
CA ARG A 36 9.40 4.66 -3.33
C ARG A 36 10.20 4.00 -2.20
N VAL A 37 9.72 2.88 -1.68
CA VAL A 37 10.40 2.17 -0.57
C VAL A 37 11.73 1.57 -1.04
N MET A 38 11.82 1.05 -2.27
CA MET A 38 13.10 0.57 -2.80
C MET A 38 14.14 1.68 -2.94
N GLN A 39 13.71 2.90 -3.31
CA GLN A 39 14.61 4.04 -3.46
C GLN A 39 15.19 4.53 -2.12
N THR A 40 14.51 4.33 -1.00
CA THR A 40 15.07 4.71 0.32
C THR A 40 16.21 3.78 0.75
N GLY A 41 16.26 2.55 0.22
CA GLY A 41 17.25 1.55 0.61
C GLY A 41 17.14 1.11 2.08
N GLU A 42 16.04 1.46 2.75
CA GLU A 42 15.87 1.21 4.18
C GLU A 42 15.33 -0.18 4.51
N LEU A 43 14.72 -0.85 3.52
CA LEU A 43 14.19 -2.19 3.60
C LEU A 43 14.93 -3.11 2.63
N THR A 44 15.11 -4.35 3.03
CA THR A 44 15.60 -5.41 2.15
C THR A 44 14.56 -5.72 1.07
N ARG A 45 15.00 -6.34 -0.03
CA ARG A 45 14.09 -6.73 -1.12
C ARG A 45 12.93 -7.61 -0.62
N THR A 46 13.21 -8.57 0.26
CA THR A 46 12.18 -9.44 0.85
C THR A 46 11.19 -8.65 1.69
N GLU A 47 11.66 -7.73 2.54
CA GLU A 47 10.77 -6.87 3.33
C GLU A 47 9.89 -5.98 2.45
N VAL A 48 10.42 -5.48 1.33
CA VAL A 48 9.63 -4.70 0.36
C VAL A 48 8.56 -5.57 -0.30
N GLU A 49 8.90 -6.80 -0.70
CA GLU A 49 7.96 -7.75 -1.31
C GLU A 49 6.84 -8.14 -0.32
N GLU A 50 7.17 -8.41 0.94
CA GLU A 50 6.19 -8.70 1.99
C GLU A 50 5.30 -7.48 2.29
N LEU A 51 5.90 -6.30 2.45
CA LEU A 51 5.20 -5.04 2.67
C LEU A 51 4.19 -4.75 1.56
N THR A 52 4.62 -4.82 0.30
CA THR A 52 3.77 -4.50 -0.85
C THR A 52 2.66 -5.51 -1.05
N ARG A 53 2.90 -6.79 -0.74
CA ARG A 53 1.85 -7.82 -0.74
C ARG A 53 0.79 -7.56 0.33
N ALA A 54 1.19 -7.18 1.54
CA ALA A 54 0.27 -6.86 2.62
C ALA A 54 -0.57 -5.61 2.28
N VAL A 55 0.08 -4.52 1.85
CA VAL A 55 -0.59 -3.27 1.45
C VAL A 55 -1.60 -3.52 0.34
N ARG A 56 -1.23 -4.28 -0.69
CA ARG A 56 -2.15 -4.63 -1.79
C ARG A 56 -3.42 -5.29 -1.29
N ARG A 57 -3.27 -6.34 -0.48
CA ARG A 57 -4.39 -7.11 0.04
C ARG A 57 -5.37 -6.20 0.80
N ASP A 58 -4.86 -5.34 1.66
CA ASP A 58 -5.73 -4.48 2.47
C ASP A 58 -6.42 -3.39 1.63
N LEU A 59 -5.76 -2.92 0.56
CA LEU A 59 -6.38 -1.98 -0.38
C LEU A 59 -7.48 -2.65 -1.21
N GLU A 60 -7.28 -3.92 -1.61
CA GLU A 60 -8.30 -4.72 -2.29
C GLU A 60 -9.50 -4.97 -1.36
N GLU A 61 -9.25 -5.38 -0.11
CA GLU A 61 -10.29 -5.55 0.91
C GLU A 61 -11.02 -4.22 1.19
N PHE A 62 -10.30 -3.10 1.25
CA PHE A 62 -10.87 -1.77 1.42
C PHE A 62 -11.75 -1.37 0.22
N ALA A 63 -11.29 -1.59 -1.00
CA ALA A 63 -12.03 -1.27 -2.21
C ALA A 63 -13.33 -2.08 -2.31
N LEU A 64 -13.27 -3.38 -2.02
CA LEU A 64 -14.44 -4.26 -1.96
C LEU A 64 -15.46 -3.77 -0.91
N SER A 65 -15.00 -3.50 0.32
CA SER A 65 -15.85 -2.96 1.38
C SER A 65 -16.47 -1.60 1.03
N TYR A 66 -15.74 -0.77 0.29
CA TYR A 66 -16.22 0.55 -0.13
C TYR A 66 -17.29 0.44 -1.22
N GLU A 67 -17.16 -0.49 -2.16
CA GLU A 67 -18.20 -0.75 -3.16
C GLU A 67 -19.45 -1.42 -2.58
N GLU A 68 -19.32 -2.29 -1.56
CA GLU A 68 -20.48 -2.88 -0.88
C GLU A 68 -21.27 -1.88 -0.01
N SER A 69 -20.67 -0.74 0.33
CA SER A 69 -21.28 0.28 1.19
C SER A 69 -21.96 1.43 0.44
N LEU A 70 -21.90 1.44 -0.91
CA LEU A 70 -22.47 2.45 -1.81
C LEU A 70 -23.76 1.96 -2.48
#